data_AF-A0AA44CIT0-F1
#
_entry.id   AF-A0AA44CIT0-F1
#
_cell.length_a   1.000
_cell.length_b   1.000
_cell.length_c   1.000
_cell.angle_alpha   90.00
_cell.angle_beta   90.00
_cell.angle_gamma   90.00
#
_symmetry.space_group_name_H-M   'P 1'
#
loop_
_entity.id
_entity.type
_entity.pdbx_description
1 polymer ?
#
loop_
_entity_poly.entity_id
_entity_poly.type
_entity_poly.pdbx_seq_one_letter_code
_entity_poly.pdbx_strand_id
1 'polypeptide(L)'
;MSDSIFQLASIIKSAGSDPGDITTAIWVAHYRKPERGADEITDLTMNIIGNHCMDFLPPDIWPETLGGVLKFELGVLVDEFYSVNPLPGKIAKAVLAASYRLNESIAAQEATERDIAVDEMHVMYVNAPDTTSVRQYLEMLYDAGYRKEPTNG
;
A
#
# COMPACT_ATOMS: atom_id res chain seq x y z
N MET A 1 9.43 -16.77 -10.74
CA MET A 1 8.43 -15.87 -11.38
C MET A 1 6.99 -16.29 -11.09
N SER A 2 6.65 -17.59 -11.07
CA SER A 2 5.31 -18.11 -10.76
C SER A 2 4.78 -17.68 -9.39
N ASP A 3 5.63 -17.68 -8.36
CA ASP A 3 5.13 -17.50 -6.99
C ASP A 3 4.74 -16.03 -6.72
N SER A 4 5.51 -15.09 -7.27
CA SER A 4 5.20 -13.65 -7.20
C SER A 4 3.91 -13.29 -7.95
N ILE A 5 3.61 -13.93 -9.10
CA ILE A 5 2.35 -13.67 -9.81
C ILE A 5 1.15 -14.25 -9.06
N PHE A 6 1.25 -15.42 -8.43
CA PHE A 6 0.17 -15.99 -7.64
C PHE A 6 -0.13 -15.17 -6.39
N GLN A 7 0.91 -14.72 -5.67
CA GLN A 7 0.75 -13.85 -4.50
C GLN A 7 0.06 -12.53 -4.88
N LEU A 8 0.56 -11.84 -5.91
CA LEU A 8 -0.02 -10.59 -6.37
C LEU A 8 -1.45 -10.76 -6.89
N ALA A 9 -1.73 -11.83 -7.63
CA ALA A 9 -3.08 -12.13 -8.09
C ALA A 9 -4.05 -12.39 -6.93
N SER A 10 -3.58 -12.99 -5.83
CA SER A 10 -4.39 -13.16 -4.61
C SER A 10 -4.70 -11.81 -3.96
N ILE A 11 -3.72 -10.92 -3.85
CA ILE A 11 -3.91 -9.55 -3.32
C ILE A 11 -4.95 -8.80 -4.16
N ILE A 12 -4.80 -8.82 -5.48
CA ILE A 12 -5.73 -8.14 -6.41
C ILE A 12 -7.14 -8.74 -6.28
N LYS A 13 -7.25 -10.07 -6.20
CA LYS A 13 -8.55 -10.74 -6.03
C LYS A 13 -9.24 -10.33 -4.73
N SER A 14 -8.48 -10.19 -3.64
CA SER A 14 -8.99 -9.76 -2.34
C SER A 14 -9.43 -8.29 -2.30
N ALA A 15 -8.85 -7.44 -3.15
CA ALA A 15 -9.19 -6.02 -3.24
C ALA A 15 -10.55 -5.75 -3.90
N GLY A 16 -11.11 -6.71 -4.65
CA GLY A 16 -12.41 -6.59 -5.30
C GLY A 16 -12.33 -6.12 -6.76
N SER A 17 -13.26 -5.24 -7.15
CA SER A 17 -13.53 -4.88 -8.56
C SER A 17 -13.36 -3.38 -8.85
N ASP A 18 -12.88 -2.60 -7.89
CA ASP A 18 -12.57 -1.19 -8.11
C ASP A 18 -11.06 -1.02 -8.43
N PRO A 19 -10.68 -0.39 -9.55
CA PRO A 19 -9.28 -0.16 -9.91
C PRO A 19 -8.49 0.64 -8.85
N GLY A 20 -9.14 1.57 -8.15
CA GLY A 20 -8.54 2.35 -7.08
C GLY A 20 -8.25 1.50 -5.84
N ASP A 21 -9.17 0.62 -5.46
CA ASP A 21 -8.97 -0.34 -4.36
C ASP A 21 -7.88 -1.35 -4.71
N ILE A 22 -7.86 -1.86 -5.94
CA ILE A 22 -6.79 -2.74 -6.45
C ILE A 22 -5.44 -2.04 -6.37
N THR A 23 -5.35 -0.80 -6.84
CA THR A 23 -4.13 0.01 -6.79
C THR A 23 -3.66 0.21 -5.36
N THR A 24 -4.59 0.50 -4.45
CA THR A 24 -4.31 0.67 -3.03
C THR A 24 -3.79 -0.62 -2.40
N ALA A 25 -4.40 -1.77 -2.71
CA ALA A 25 -3.96 -3.06 -2.20
C ALA A 25 -2.55 -3.44 -2.68
N ILE A 26 -2.24 -3.23 -3.96
CA ILE A 26 -0.90 -3.47 -4.52
C ILE A 26 0.12 -2.52 -3.86
N TRP A 27 -0.27 -1.27 -3.66
CA TRP A 27 0.58 -0.27 -3.02
C TRP A 27 0.87 -0.63 -1.55
N VAL A 28 -0.15 -0.99 -0.77
CA VAL A 28 0.00 -1.43 0.64
C VAL A 28 0.80 -2.73 0.73
N ALA A 29 0.72 -3.61 -0.27
CA ALA A 29 1.55 -4.81 -0.36
C ALA A 29 3.00 -4.54 -0.81
N HIS A 30 3.44 -3.27 -0.83
CA HIS A 30 4.82 -2.87 -1.11
C HIS A 30 5.36 -3.22 -2.50
N TYR A 31 4.50 -3.41 -3.49
CA TYR A 31 4.95 -3.52 -4.87
C TYR A 31 5.37 -2.14 -5.38
N ARG A 32 6.65 -1.97 -5.72
CA ARG A 32 7.25 -0.72 -6.17
C ARG A 32 8.12 -0.93 -7.41
N LYS A 33 8.28 0.12 -8.21
CA LYS A 33 9.39 0.20 -9.18
C LYS A 33 10.70 0.51 -8.43
N PRO A 34 11.87 0.24 -9.02
CA PRO A 34 13.16 0.70 -8.50
C PRO A 34 13.19 2.22 -8.29
N GLU A 35 14.12 2.68 -7.45
CA GLU A 35 14.37 4.11 -7.27
C GLU A 35 14.74 4.78 -8.61
N ARG A 36 14.26 6.01 -8.79
CA ARG A 36 14.43 6.82 -9.99
C ARG A 36 15.10 8.15 -9.65
N GLY A 37 15.79 8.71 -10.63
CA GLY A 37 16.41 10.04 -10.50
C GLY A 37 15.38 11.17 -10.43
N ALA A 38 15.81 12.33 -9.94
CA ALA A 38 14.96 13.51 -9.83
C ALA A 38 14.38 13.95 -11.19
N ASP A 39 15.17 13.83 -12.26
CA ASP A 39 14.73 14.18 -13.63
C ASP A 39 13.61 13.25 -14.10
N GLU A 40 13.75 11.93 -13.90
CA GLU A 40 12.71 10.95 -14.27
C GLU A 40 11.41 11.15 -13.47
N ILE A 41 11.53 11.50 -12.19
CA ILE A 41 10.37 11.84 -11.36
C ILE A 41 9.72 13.14 -11.82
N THR A 42 10.51 14.13 -12.23
CA THR A 42 10.01 15.39 -12.79
C THR A 42 9.23 15.15 -14.07
N ASP A 43 9.80 14.37 -14.99
CA ASP A 43 9.16 13.99 -16.25
C ASP A 43 7.86 13.21 -16.01
N LEU A 44 7.86 12.26 -15.08
CA LEU A 44 6.65 11.53 -14.68
C LEU A 44 5.57 12.48 -14.15
N THR A 45 5.95 13.40 -13.26
CA THR A 45 5.01 14.34 -12.65
C THR A 45 4.39 15.26 -13.70
N MET A 46 5.21 15.79 -14.62
CA MET A 46 4.71 16.61 -15.73
C MET A 46 3.82 15.80 -16.69
N ASN A 47 4.14 14.53 -16.93
CA ASN A 47 3.30 13.64 -17.73
C ASN A 47 1.92 13.41 -17.09
N ILE A 48 1.90 13.17 -15.77
CA ILE A 48 0.65 13.02 -15.01
C ILE A 48 -0.20 14.29 -15.12
N ILE A 49 0.42 15.45 -14.89
CA ILE A 49 -0.28 16.74 -15.00
C ILE A 49 -0.85 16.93 -16.41
N GLY A 50 -0.01 16.76 -17.43
CA GLY A 50 -0.37 17.02 -18.82
C GLY A 50 -1.43 16.07 -19.39
N ASN A 51 -1.39 14.79 -19.02
CA ASN A 51 -2.26 13.76 -19.62
C ASN A 51 -3.48 13.41 -18.77
N HIS A 52 -3.47 13.67 -17.46
CA HIS A 52 -4.52 13.18 -16.56
C HIS A 52 -5.17 14.27 -15.70
N CYS A 53 -4.46 15.34 -15.35
CA CYS A 53 -4.97 16.33 -14.40
C CYS A 53 -5.68 17.52 -15.04
N MET A 54 -5.32 17.92 -16.26
CA MET A 54 -5.75 19.22 -16.81
C MET A 54 -7.24 19.31 -17.21
N ASP A 55 -7.94 18.19 -17.47
CA ASP A 55 -9.37 18.22 -17.89
C ASP A 55 -10.26 17.11 -17.29
N PHE A 56 -9.73 16.12 -16.55
CA PHE A 56 -10.46 14.88 -16.24
C PHE A 56 -10.59 14.52 -14.75
N LEU A 57 -9.84 15.15 -13.84
CA LEU A 57 -9.80 14.77 -12.44
C LEU A 57 -10.02 15.95 -11.47
N PRO A 58 -10.88 15.80 -10.45
CA PRO A 58 -11.02 16.75 -9.36
C PRO A 58 -9.66 17.09 -8.70
N PRO A 59 -9.42 18.34 -8.29
CA PRO A 59 -8.16 18.76 -7.67
C PRO A 59 -7.78 17.97 -6.40
N ASP A 60 -8.76 17.49 -5.65
CA ASP A 60 -8.59 16.67 -4.45
C ASP A 60 -8.01 15.27 -4.71
N ILE A 61 -7.98 14.83 -5.97
CA ILE A 61 -7.38 13.55 -6.39
C ILE A 61 -5.91 13.76 -6.83
N TRP A 62 -5.42 15.00 -6.89
CA TRP A 62 -4.08 15.28 -7.36
C TRP A 62 -3.02 14.78 -6.37
N PRO A 63 -1.93 14.16 -6.86
CA PRO A 63 -0.88 13.69 -5.98
C PRO A 63 -0.09 14.86 -5.38
N GLU A 64 -0.15 15.02 -4.05
CA GLU A 64 0.57 16.08 -3.33
C GLU A 64 1.97 15.66 -2.86
N THR A 65 2.27 14.36 -2.91
CA THR A 65 3.52 13.77 -2.42
C THR A 65 4.17 12.90 -3.49
N LEU A 66 5.48 12.66 -3.38
CA LEU A 66 6.19 11.72 -4.24
C LEU A 66 5.53 10.33 -4.19
N GLY A 67 5.16 9.84 -3.00
CA GLY A 67 4.42 8.58 -2.85
C GLY A 67 3.09 8.60 -3.60
N GLY A 68 2.37 9.72 -3.57
CA GLY A 68 1.15 9.94 -4.37
C GLY A 68 1.41 9.85 -5.87
N VAL A 69 2.46 10.50 -6.39
CA VAL A 69 2.84 10.45 -7.81
C VAL A 69 3.14 9.01 -8.24
N LEU A 70 3.93 8.29 -7.45
CA LEU A 70 4.30 6.89 -7.71
C LEU A 70 3.09 5.94 -7.65
N LYS A 71 2.17 6.17 -6.71
CA LYS A 71 0.91 5.42 -6.60
C LYS A 71 -0.02 5.73 -7.78
N PHE A 72 -0.07 6.98 -8.22
CA PHE A 72 -0.87 7.42 -9.36
C PHE A 72 -0.43 6.70 -10.65
N GLU A 73 0.89 6.62 -10.90
CA GLU A 73 1.44 5.87 -12.03
C GLU A 73 1.00 4.39 -12.03
N LEU A 74 1.01 3.75 -10.84
CA LEU A 74 0.49 2.39 -10.69
C LEU A 74 -1.02 2.34 -10.98
N GLY A 75 -1.77 3.34 -10.53
CA GLY A 75 -3.21 3.44 -10.77
C GLY A 75 -3.57 3.51 -12.24
N VAL A 76 -2.86 4.33 -13.02
CA VAL A 76 -3.04 4.41 -14.48
C VAL A 76 -2.83 3.04 -15.13
N LEU A 77 -1.77 2.33 -14.74
CA LEU A 77 -1.51 0.98 -15.25
C LEU A 77 -2.63 0.00 -14.88
N VAL A 78 -3.09 0.03 -13.63
CA VAL A 78 -4.16 -0.87 -13.16
C VAL A 78 -5.46 -0.58 -13.92
N ASP A 79 -5.85 0.68 -14.06
CA ASP A 79 -7.08 1.10 -14.74
C ASP A 79 -7.09 0.69 -16.22
N GLU A 80 -5.98 0.90 -16.93
CA GLU A 80 -5.82 0.49 -18.33
C GLU A 80 -6.04 -1.02 -18.50
N PHE A 81 -5.37 -1.83 -17.68
CA PHE A 81 -5.48 -3.29 -17.76
C PHE A 81 -6.81 -3.81 -17.25
N TYR A 82 -7.40 -3.17 -16.24
CA TYR A 82 -8.73 -3.51 -15.73
C TYR A 82 -9.81 -3.30 -16.80
N SER A 83 -9.74 -2.18 -17.53
CA SER A 83 -10.66 -1.84 -18.63
C SER A 83 -10.61 -2.85 -19.79
N VAL A 84 -9.45 -3.45 -20.05
CA VAL A 84 -9.27 -4.46 -21.11
C VAL A 84 -9.60 -5.87 -20.63
N ASN A 85 -9.12 -6.26 -19.45
CA ASN A 85 -9.29 -7.61 -18.92
C ASN A 85 -9.17 -7.63 -17.37
N PRO A 86 -10.30 -7.57 -16.64
CA PRO A 86 -10.32 -7.39 -15.18
C PRO A 86 -9.93 -8.66 -14.39
N LEU A 87 -9.27 -9.64 -15.02
CA LEU A 87 -8.84 -10.85 -14.34
C LEU A 87 -7.62 -10.57 -13.45
N PRO A 88 -7.65 -10.91 -12.13
CA PRO A 88 -6.55 -10.63 -11.21
C PRO A 88 -5.18 -11.13 -11.68
N GLY A 89 -5.12 -12.32 -12.29
CA GLY A 89 -3.87 -12.87 -12.83
C GLY A 89 -3.32 -12.11 -14.04
N LYS A 90 -4.19 -11.45 -14.83
CA LYS A 90 -3.75 -10.62 -15.97
C LYS A 90 -3.21 -9.29 -15.49
N ILE A 91 -3.89 -8.65 -14.55
CA ILE A 91 -3.42 -7.42 -13.90
C ILE A 91 -2.10 -7.68 -13.17
N ALA A 92 -1.99 -8.78 -12.40
CA ALA A 92 -0.74 -9.17 -11.75
C ALA A 92 0.41 -9.33 -12.75
N LYS A 93 0.16 -9.97 -13.89
CA LYS A 93 1.15 -10.12 -14.95
C LYS A 93 1.60 -8.77 -15.51
N ALA A 94 0.67 -7.84 -15.73
CA ALA A 94 0.95 -6.50 -16.26
C ALA A 94 1.80 -5.68 -15.28
N VAL A 95 1.44 -5.68 -14.00
CA VAL A 95 2.18 -5.00 -12.92
C VAL A 95 3.62 -5.53 -12.85
N LEU A 96 3.81 -6.85 -12.90
CA LEU A 96 5.15 -7.44 -12.92
C LEU A 96 5.90 -7.15 -14.23
N ALA A 97 5.21 -7.09 -15.38
CA ALA A 97 5.83 -6.72 -16.65
C ALA A 97 6.28 -5.25 -16.65
N ALA A 98 5.56 -4.37 -15.95
CA ALA A 98 5.91 -2.97 -15.73
C ALA A 98 6.99 -2.76 -14.65
N SER A 99 7.74 -3.81 -14.28
CA SER A 99 8.86 -3.79 -13.33
C SER A 99 8.50 -3.49 -11.87
N TYR A 100 7.23 -3.55 -11.48
CA TYR A 100 6.88 -3.54 -10.05
C TYR A 100 7.31 -4.85 -9.40
N ARG A 101 8.00 -4.77 -8.26
CA ARG A 101 8.43 -5.92 -7.46
C ARG A 101 8.10 -5.65 -6.00
N LEU A 102 7.90 -6.72 -5.23
CA LEU A 102 7.80 -6.62 -3.79
C LEU A 102 9.08 -5.98 -3.26
N ASN A 103 8.96 -4.85 -2.58
CA ASN A 103 10.07 -4.22 -1.91
C ASN A 103 10.26 -4.87 -0.53
N GLU A 104 11.09 -5.91 -0.50
CA GLU A 104 11.34 -6.72 0.71
C GLU A 104 11.97 -5.90 1.85
N SER A 105 12.71 -4.81 1.57
CA SER A 105 13.29 -4.00 2.63
C SER A 105 12.23 -3.19 3.39
N ILE A 106 11.23 -2.66 2.69
CA ILE A 106 10.08 -2.00 3.32
C ILE A 106 9.28 -3.03 4.13
N ALA A 107 8.99 -4.19 3.53
CA ALA A 107 8.25 -5.24 4.20
C ALA A 107 8.99 -5.77 5.46
N ALA A 108 10.32 -5.89 5.40
CA ALA A 108 11.14 -6.33 6.54
C ALA A 108 11.25 -5.26 7.63
N GLN A 109 11.32 -3.98 7.25
CA GLN A 109 11.32 -2.87 8.20
C GLN A 109 10.00 -2.82 8.98
N GLU A 110 8.85 -2.90 8.30
CA GLU A 110 7.55 -2.93 8.96
C GLU A 110 7.36 -4.18 9.84
N ALA A 111 7.87 -5.35 9.41
CA ALA A 111 7.86 -6.55 10.23
C ALA A 111 8.69 -6.36 11.52
N THR A 112 9.85 -5.72 11.40
CA THR A 112 10.72 -5.42 12.54
C THR A 112 10.05 -4.43 13.50
N GLU A 113 9.45 -3.36 12.98
CA GLU A 113 8.70 -2.38 13.78
C GLU A 113 7.51 -3.02 14.49
N ARG A 114 6.81 -3.93 13.80
CA ARG A 114 5.72 -4.72 14.39
C ARG A 114 6.21 -5.62 15.52
N ASP A 115 7.34 -6.31 15.33
CA ASP A 115 7.92 -7.18 16.37
C ASP A 115 8.32 -6.36 17.60
N ILE A 116 8.97 -5.20 17.39
CA ILE A 116 9.30 -4.25 18.47
C ILE A 116 8.04 -3.79 19.20
N ALA A 117 7.00 -3.40 18.47
CA ALA A 117 5.73 -2.96 19.05
C ALA A 117 5.05 -4.06 19.87
N VAL A 118 5.13 -5.32 19.41
CA VAL A 118 4.60 -6.48 20.15
C VAL A 118 5.40 -6.73 21.43
N ASP A 119 6.72 -6.61 21.39
CA ASP A 119 7.57 -6.74 22.57
C ASP A 119 7.29 -5.63 23.59
N GLU A 120 7.16 -4.37 23.16
CA GLU A 120 6.80 -3.24 24.02
C GLU A 120 5.42 -3.42 24.66
N MET A 121 4.45 -3.87 23.86
CA MET A 121 3.10 -4.22 24.34
C MET A 121 3.16 -5.35 25.38
N HIS A 122 3.99 -6.37 25.17
CA HIS A 122 4.16 -7.46 26.13
C HIS A 122 4.77 -6.97 27.45
N VAL A 123 5.77 -6.09 27.39
CA VAL A 123 6.35 -5.46 28.60
C VAL A 123 5.31 -4.64 29.36
N MET A 124 4.44 -3.89 28.67
CA MET A 124 3.34 -3.18 29.34
C MET A 124 2.36 -4.15 30.01
N TYR A 125 2.03 -5.27 29.36
CA TYR A 125 1.14 -6.28 29.92
C TYR A 125 1.71 -6.94 31.18
N VAL A 126 2.98 -7.35 31.14
CA VAL A 126 3.65 -8.02 32.28
C VAL A 126 3.81 -7.07 33.48
N ASN A 127 3.99 -5.77 33.23
CA ASN A 127 4.11 -4.77 34.28
C ASN A 127 2.75 -4.17 34.71
N ALA A 128 1.65 -4.56 34.07
CA ALA A 128 0.34 -4.10 34.47
C ALA A 128 -0.02 -4.67 35.85
N PRO A 129 -0.61 -3.87 36.76
CA PRO A 129 -1.17 -4.39 38.01
C PRO A 129 -2.13 -5.56 37.76
N ASP A 130 -2.14 -6.56 38.65
CA ASP A 130 -3.06 -7.71 38.55
C ASP A 130 -4.55 -7.32 38.53
N THR A 131 -4.86 -6.08 38.92
CA THR A 131 -6.22 -5.50 38.92
C THR A 131 -6.57 -4.77 37.62
N THR A 132 -5.63 -4.64 36.68
CA THR A 132 -5.84 -3.95 35.41
C THR A 132 -6.79 -4.76 34.53
N SER A 133 -7.98 -4.22 34.30
CA SER A 133 -8.95 -4.81 33.39
C SER A 133 -8.45 -4.76 31.94
N VAL A 134 -8.94 -5.67 31.11
CA VAL A 134 -8.68 -5.68 29.65
C VAL A 134 -8.96 -4.31 29.02
N ARG A 135 -9.99 -3.60 29.50
CA ARG A 135 -10.34 -2.25 29.02
C ARG A 135 -9.24 -1.22 29.33
N GLN A 136 -8.75 -1.19 30.57
CA GLN A 136 -7.70 -0.26 30.97
C GLN A 136 -6.38 -0.54 30.24
N TYR A 137 -6.08 -1.81 30.00
CA TYR A 137 -4.93 -2.20 29.18
C TYR A 137 -5.07 -1.71 27.73
N LEU A 138 -6.25 -1.85 27.11
CA LEU A 138 -6.50 -1.31 25.77
C LEU A 138 -6.42 0.22 25.73
N GLU A 139 -6.86 0.91 26.78
CA GLU A 139 -6.71 2.37 26.93
C GLU A 139 -5.23 2.77 27.04
N MET A 140 -4.41 2.03 27.79
CA MET A 140 -2.96 2.26 27.86
C MET A 140 -2.26 2.08 26.50
N LEU A 141 -2.62 1.05 25.74
CA LEU A 141 -2.09 0.86 24.39
C LEU A 141 -2.50 1.99 23.44
N TYR A 142 -3.73 2.48 23.58
CA TYR A 142 -4.23 3.61 22.82
C TYR A 142 -3.45 4.90 23.15
N ASP A 143 -3.23 5.18 24.43
CA ASP A 143 -2.45 6.33 24.89
C ASP A 143 -0.97 6.26 24.48
N ALA A 144 -0.43 5.04 24.38
CA ALA A 144 0.91 4.77 23.86
C ALA A 144 1.01 4.90 22.32
N GLY A 145 -0.11 5.18 21.63
CA GLY A 145 -0.14 5.43 20.19
C GLY A 145 -0.44 4.20 19.33
N TYR A 146 -0.67 3.03 19.90
CA TYR A 146 -1.04 1.83 19.15
C TYR A 146 -2.53 1.88 18.79
N ARG A 147 -2.85 2.36 17.57
CA ARG A 147 -4.22 2.43 17.06
C ARG A 147 -4.60 1.16 16.30
N LYS A 148 -5.83 0.69 16.50
CA LYS A 148 -6.44 -0.34 15.65
C LYS A 148 -6.83 0.32 14.33
N GLU A 149 -6.10 0.03 13.24
CA GLU A 149 -6.55 0.48 11.93
C GLU A 149 -7.92 -0.16 11.59
N PRO A 150 -8.83 0.58 10.95
CA PRO A 150 -10.09 0.00 10.50
C PRO A 150 -9.77 -1.03 9.41
N THR A 151 -9.92 -2.31 9.73
CA THR A 151 -9.99 -3.37 8.72
C THR A 151 -11.34 -3.23 8.03
N ASN A 152 -11.36 -2.54 6.89
CA ASN A 152 -12.51 -2.57 5.99
C ASN A 152 -12.60 -4.00 5.41
N GLY A 153 -13.57 -4.76 5.92
CA GLY A 153 -13.97 -6.07 5.38
C GLY A 153 -15.10 -5.94 4.37
#